data_AF-A0A2V6FSA1-F1
#
_entry.id   AF-A0A2V6FSA1-F1
#
_cell.length_a   1.000
_cell.length_b   1.000
_cell.length_c   1.000
_cell.angle_alpha   90.00
_cell.angle_beta   90.00
_cell.angle_gamma   90.00
#
_symmetry.space_group_name_H-M   'P 1'
#
loop_
_entity.id
_entity.type
_entity.pdbx_description
1 polymer ?
#
loop_
_entity_poly.entity_id
_entity_poly.type
_entity_poly.pdbx_seq_one_letter_code
_entity_poly.pdbx_strand_id
1 'polypeptide(L)' 'KAVAQVLFETTRRYDASQKWRLKVLLLMPDHLHLLVGIPGDANLSNLVRDFKRITSKIARIQWQRNFFDHRLR' A
#
# COMPACT_ATOMS: atom_id res chain seq x y z
N LYS A 1 -16.05 -5.44 6.68
CA LYS A 1 -15.24 -6.16 5.66
C LYS A 1 -14.03 -6.78 6.37
N ALA A 2 -13.57 -7.97 5.98
CA ALA A 2 -12.35 -8.54 6.55
C ALA A 2 -11.14 -7.64 6.18
N VAL A 3 -10.21 -7.42 7.11
CA VAL A 3 -9.04 -6.53 6.92
C VAL A 3 -8.26 -6.90 5.66
N ALA A 4 -7.98 -8.18 5.46
CA ALA A 4 -7.29 -8.69 4.28
C ALA A 4 -7.98 -8.30 2.97
N GLN A 5 -9.32 -8.41 2.90
CA GLN A 5 -10.08 -8.02 1.71
C GLN A 5 -9.90 -6.52 1.40
N VAL A 6 -9.91 -5.66 2.41
CA VAL A 6 -9.71 -4.21 2.22
C VAL A 6 -8.30 -3.91 1.71
N LEU A 7 -7.28 -4.57 2.25
CA LEU A 7 -5.89 -4.40 1.81
C LEU A 7 -5.70 -4.85 0.35
N PHE A 8 -6.19 -6.04 0.00
CA PHE A 8 -6.11 -6.55 -1.36
C PHE A 8 -6.91 -5.69 -2.35
N GLU A 9 -8.13 -5.27 -1.99
CA GLU A 9 -8.97 -4.44 -2.85
C GLU A 9 -8.36 -3.05 -3.07
N THR A 10 -7.88 -2.39 -2.00
CA THR A 10 -7.25 -1.06 -2.10
C THR A 10 -5.99 -1.12 -2.96
N THR A 11 -5.18 -2.17 -2.78
CA THR A 11 -3.94 -2.33 -3.57
C THR A 11 -4.22 -2.50 -5.06
N ARG A 12 -5.24 -3.31 -5.41
CA ARG A 12 -5.71 -3.45 -6.80
C ARG A 12 -6.27 -2.15 -7.36
N ARG A 13 -6.98 -1.34 -6.57
CA ARG A 13 -7.49 -0.04 -7.01
C ARG A 13 -6.35 0.94 -7.31
N TYR A 14 -5.27 0.92 -6.53
CA TYR A 14 -4.10 1.75 -6.81
C TYR A 14 -3.40 1.32 -8.12
N ASP A 15 -3.34 0.02 -8.41
CA ASP A 15 -2.84 -0.51 -9.70
C ASP A 15 -3.74 -0.08 -10.87
N ALA A 16 -5.05 -0.27 -10.74
CA ALA A 16 -6.02 0.13 -11.77
C ALA A 16 -6.04 1.64 -12.04
N SER A 17 -5.81 2.47 -11.01
CA SER A 17 -5.73 3.93 -11.12
C SER A 17 -4.34 4.47 -11.46
N GLN A 18 -3.39 3.59 -11.81
CA GLN A 18 -2.02 3.95 -12.20
C GLN A 18 -1.25 4.74 -11.11
N LYS A 19 -1.65 4.62 -9.85
CA LYS A 19 -0.94 5.23 -8.70
C LYS A 19 0.35 4.49 -8.40
N TRP A 20 0.35 3.19 -8.64
CA TRP A 20 1.52 2.31 -8.69
C TRP A 20 1.25 1.17 -9.67
N ARG A 21 2.26 0.34 -9.96
CA ARG A 21 2.12 -0.94 -10.66
C ARG A 21 2.44 -2.07 -9.70
N LEU A 22 1.45 -2.87 -9.32
CA LEU A 22 1.64 -3.98 -8.38
C LEU A 22 2.41 -5.13 -9.02
N LYS A 23 3.49 -5.57 -8.38
CA LYS A 23 4.21 -6.80 -8.73
C LYS A 23 3.92 -7.91 -7.71
N VAL A 24 4.06 -7.61 -6.42
CA VAL A 24 3.84 -8.55 -5.34
C VAL A 24 3.19 -7.83 -4.15
N LEU A 25 2.23 -8.50 -3.50
CA LEU A 25 1.76 -8.17 -2.16
C LEU A 25 1.85 -9.43 -1.31
N LEU A 26 2.55 -9.35 -0.18
CA LEU A 26 2.57 -10.39 0.85
C LEU A 26 1.91 -9.82 2.11
N LEU A 27 0.86 -10.49 2.58
CA LEU A 27 0.11 -10.06 3.77
C LEU A 27 0.37 -11.06 4.91
N MET A 28 0.94 -10.54 5.98
CA MET A 28 1.14 -11.25 7.24
C MET A 28 0.08 -10.77 8.26
N PRO A 29 -0.10 -11.47 9.40
CA PRO A 29 -1.07 -11.07 10.42
C PRO A 29 -0.84 -9.66 11.00
N ASP A 30 0.41 -9.20 11.05
CA ASP A 30 0.86 -7.97 11.71
C ASP A 30 1.43 -6.91 10.74
N HIS A 31 1.87 -7.30 9.55
CA HIS A 31 2.44 -6.40 8.55
C HIS A 31 2.18 -6.84 7.11
N LEU A 32 2.60 -6.01 6.15
CA LEU A 32 2.58 -6.37 4.73
C LEU A 32 3.83 -5.88 4.01
N HIS A 33 4.19 -6.58 2.94
CA HIS A 33 5.23 -6.18 2.01
C HIS A 33 4.62 -5.92 0.62
N LEU A 34 5.11 -4.87 -0.04
CA LEU A 34 4.73 -4.51 -1.39
C LEU A 34 5.98 -4.43 -2.26
N LEU A 35 5.94 -5.07 -3.42
CA LEU A 35 6.83 -4.76 -4.53
C LEU A 35 5.99 -4.07 -5.61
N VAL A 36 6.30 -2.80 -5.84
CA VAL A 36 5.54 -1.94 -6.75
C VAL A 36 6.47 -1.12 -7.63
N GLY A 37 6.10 -0.92 -8.89
CA GLY A 37 6.62 0.18 -9.69
C GLY A 37 5.86 1.45 -9.34
N ILE A 38 6.54 2.58 -9.27
CA ILE A 38 5.89 3.90 -9.07
C ILE A 38 6.29 4.83 -10.23
N PRO A 39 5.41 5.79 -10.61
CA PRO A 39 5.80 6.84 -11.55
C PRO A 39 7.03 7.60 -11.07
N GLY A 40 7.90 8.02 -11.99
CA GLY A 40 9.19 8.65 -11.65
C GLY A 40 9.05 10.00 -10.94
N ASP A 41 7.93 10.69 -11.14
CA ASP A 41 7.53 11.94 -10.50
C ASP A 41 6.72 11.74 -9.20
N ALA A 42 6.37 10.50 -8.86
CA ALA A 42 5.57 10.21 -7.68
C ALA A 42 6.39 10.35 -6.39
N ASN A 43 5.81 11.03 -5.40
CA ASN A 43 6.36 11.06 -4.05
C ASN A 43 5.92 9.81 -3.27
N LEU A 44 6.86 8.89 -3.01
CA LEU A 44 6.59 7.63 -2.30
C LEU A 44 5.93 7.85 -0.93
N SER A 45 6.41 8.83 -0.15
CA SER A 45 5.87 9.13 1.18
C SER A 45 4.41 9.58 1.13
N ASN A 46 4.02 10.39 0.13
CA ASN A 46 2.63 10.78 -0.07
C ASN A 46 1.76 9.59 -0.48
N LEU A 47 2.26 8.75 -1.39
CA LEU A 47 1.55 7.56 -1.85
C LEU A 47 1.26 6.57 -0.71
N VAL A 48 2.26 6.26 0.11
CA VAL A 48 2.12 5.38 1.29
C VAL A 48 1.25 6.02 2.36
N ARG A 49 1.36 7.34 2.60
CA ARG A 49 0.49 8.06 3.54
C ARG A 49 -0.98 7.94 3.15
N ASP A 50 -1.30 8.15 1.88
CA ASP A 50 -2.67 8.06 1.38
C ASP A 50 -3.21 6.63 1.48
N PHE A 51 -2.38 5.64 1.13
CA PHE A 51 -2.74 4.23 1.27
C PHE A 51 -3.06 3.86 2.73
N LYS A 52 -2.19 4.26 3.67
CA LYS A 52 -2.39 4.08 5.10
C LYS A 52 -3.67 4.78 5.58
N ARG A 53 -3.90 6.03 5.17
CA ARG A 53 -5.09 6.80 5.54
C ARG A 53 -6.39 6.12 5.10
N ILE A 54 -6.47 5.68 3.85
CA ILE A 54 -7.67 5.03 3.29
C ILE A 54 -7.95 3.71 4.01
N THR A 55 -6.93 2.87 4.15
CA THR A 55 -7.08 1.55 4.78
C THR A 55 -7.38 1.66 6.28
N SER A 56 -6.80 2.63 6.99
CA SER A 56 -7.20 2.96 8.36
C SER A 56 -8.67 3.37 8.47
N LYS A 57 -9.17 4.22 7.55
CA LYS A 57 -10.58 4.67 7.58
C LYS A 57 -11.57 3.53 7.34
N ILE A 58 -11.25 2.62 6.42
CA ILE A 58 -12.18 1.55 5.99
C ILE A 58 -12.10 0.33 6.93
N ALA A 59 -10.91 -0.06 7.34
CA ALA A 59 -10.65 -1.29 8.10
C ALA A 59 -10.20 -1.06 9.55
N ARG A 60 -10.15 0.20 10.01
CA ARG A 60 -9.71 0.58 11.38
C ARG A 60 -8.29 0.11 11.73
N ILE A 61 -7.43 -0.03 10.71
CA ILE A 61 -6.04 -0.43 10.89
C ILE A 61 -5.27 0.71 11.58
N GLN A 62 -4.56 0.37 12.66
CA GLN A 62 -3.61 1.24 13.33
C GLN A 62 -2.22 1.00 12.73
N TRP A 63 -1.82 1.81 11.75
CA TRP A 63 -0.52 1.64 11.12
C TRP A 63 0.61 2.14 12.01
N GLN A 64 1.72 1.39 12.06
CA GLN A 64 2.98 1.90 12.57
C GLN A 64 3.35 3.20 11.84
N ARG A 65 3.93 4.17 12.57
CA ARG A 65 4.50 5.38 11.99
C ARG A 65 5.65 5.04 11.03
N ASN A 66 5.82 5.85 10.00
CA ASN A 66 6.81 5.66 8.92
C ASN A 66 6.58 4.35 8.15
N PHE A 67 7.52 3.97 7.29
CA PHE A 67 7.54 2.71 6.56
C PHE A 67 8.99 2.40 6.18
N PHE A 68 9.27 1.14 5.87
CA PHE A 68 10.53 0.73 5.27
C PHE A 68 10.38 0.75 3.75
N ASP A 69 11.37 1.32 3.06
CA ASP A 69 11.48 1.23 1.61
C ASP A 69 12.91 0.87 1.19
N HIS A 70 12.99 0.17 0.06
CA HIS A 70 14.24 -0.15 -0.59
C HIS A 70 14.02 -0.12 -2.09
N ARG A 71 14.79 0.71 -2.80
CA ARG A 71 14.73 0.81 -4.26
C ARG A 71 15.57 -0.31 -4.88
N LEU A 72 14.92 -1.20 -5.61
CA LEU A 72 15.60 -2.16 -6.48
C LEU A 72 16.22 -1.41 -7.67
N ARG A 73 17.50 -1.70 -7.96
CA ARG A 73 18.24 -1.16 -9.10
C ARG A 73 18.29 -2.19 -10.22
#